data_AF-A0A933G8S0-F1
#
_entry.id   AF-A0A933G8S0-F1
#
_cell.length_a   1.000
_cell.length_b   1.000
_cell.length_c   1.000
_cell.angle_alpha   90.00
_cell.angle_beta   90.00
_cell.angle_gamma   90.00
#
_symmetry.space_group_name_H-M   'P 1'
#
loop_
_entity.id
_entity.type
_entity.pdbx_description
1 polymer ?
#
loop_
_entity_poly.entity_id
_entity_poly.type
_entity_poly.pdbx_seq_one_letter_code
_entity_poly.pdbx_strand_id
1 'polypeptide(L)'
;MHSYYWRIDEVNTAGTTTGDVWSFVTRGPLGDFDADGDVDQEDFGRLQACLSGSGAFPDPDCGAADLDGDGDVDQSDVDVFRACMSGANILAGC
;
A
#
# COMPACT_ATOMS: atom_id res chain seq x y z
N MET A 1 -4.43 -1.26 -3.56
CA MET A 1 -5.54 -0.80 -2.66
C MET A 1 -6.79 -1.65 -2.88
N HIS A 2 -7.32 -2.33 -1.84
CA HIS A 2 -8.47 -3.25 -2.02
C HIS A 2 -9.78 -2.69 -1.44
N SER A 3 -10.84 -2.77 -2.23
CA SER A 3 -12.20 -2.38 -1.84
C SER A 3 -12.98 -3.57 -1.31
N TYR A 4 -13.57 -3.42 -0.13
CA TYR A 4 -14.42 -4.43 0.52
C TYR A 4 -15.84 -3.90 0.61
N TYR A 5 -16.82 -4.77 0.31
CA TYR A 5 -18.24 -4.43 0.30
C TYR A 5 -19.00 -5.39 1.19
N TRP A 6 -19.95 -4.88 1.98
CA TRP A 6 -20.80 -5.70 2.84
C TRP A 6 -22.16 -5.04 3.07
N ARG A 7 -23.15 -5.83 3.46
CA ARG A 7 -24.51 -5.38 3.82
C ARG A 7 -25.09 -6.29 4.89
N ILE A 8 -26.10 -5.81 5.61
CA ILE A 8 -26.90 -6.61 6.56
C ILE A 8 -28.33 -6.69 6.05
N ASP A 9 -28.88 -7.89 5.95
CA ASP A 9 -30.29 -8.11 5.63
C ASP A 9 -31.05 -8.66 6.84
N GLU A 10 -32.22 -8.11 7.13
CA GLU A 10 -33.11 -8.62 8.17
C GLU A 10 -34.03 -9.69 7.59
N VAL A 11 -34.10 -10.87 8.22
CA VAL A 11 -34.96 -11.99 7.79
C VAL A 11 -35.95 -12.35 8.88
N ASN A 12 -37.24 -12.42 8.55
CA ASN A 12 -38.30 -12.86 9.44
C ASN A 12 -39.36 -13.69 8.69
N THR A 13 -40.42 -14.11 9.37
CA THR A 13 -41.49 -14.93 8.78
C THR A 13 -42.29 -14.23 7.68
N ALA A 14 -42.23 -12.90 7.58
CA ALA A 14 -42.88 -12.10 6.56
C ALA A 14 -41.99 -11.84 5.33
N GLY A 15 -40.69 -12.14 5.39
CA GLY A 15 -39.76 -12.00 4.28
C GLY A 15 -38.40 -11.44 4.70
N THR A 16 -37.67 -10.90 3.72
CA THR A 16 -36.34 -10.29 3.90
C THR A 16 -36.38 -8.79 3.59
N THR A 17 -35.93 -7.97 4.54
CA THR A 17 -35.65 -6.54 4.31
C THR A 17 -34.17 -6.39 3.97
N THR A 18 -33.88 -5.87 2.78
CA THR A 18 -32.51 -5.59 2.33
C THR A 18 -31.97 -4.35 3.05
N GLY A 19 -30.75 -4.44 3.58
CA GLY A 19 -30.04 -3.26 4.11
C GLY A 19 -29.14 -2.57 3.08
N ASP A 20 -28.55 -1.46 3.50
CA ASP A 20 -27.63 -0.67 2.68
C ASP A 20 -26.30 -1.42 2.46
N VAL A 21 -25.67 -1.16 1.31
CA VAL A 21 -24.31 -1.63 1.02
C VAL A 21 -23.31 -0.62 1.55
N TRP A 22 -22.45 -1.07 2.45
CA TRP A 22 -21.30 -0.31 2.96
C TRP A 22 -20.01 -0.78 2.28
N SER A 23 -19.01 0.10 2.29
CA SER A 23 -17.67 -0.24 1.82
C SER A 23 -16.58 0.38 2.69
N PHE A 24 -15.43 -0.28 2.69
CA PHE A 24 -14.19 0.27 3.20
C PHE A 24 -13.04 -0.15 2.28
N VAL A 25 -11.91 0.53 2.44
CA VAL A 25 -10.69 0.30 1.66
C VAL A 25 -9.57 -0.07 2.62
N THR A 26 -8.78 -1.07 2.28
CA THR A 26 -7.50 -1.30 2.97
C THR A 26 -6.43 -0.46 2.32
N ARG A 27 -5.52 0.09 3.14
CA ARG A 27 -4.27 0.61 2.62
C ARG A 27 -3.45 -0.55 2.04
N GLY A 28 -2.75 -0.28 0.94
CA GLY A 28 -1.76 -1.20 0.41
C GLY A 28 -0.57 -1.31 1.37
N PRO A 29 0.30 -2.31 1.16
CA PRO A 29 1.58 -2.42 1.85
C PRO A 29 2.41 -1.14 1.71
N LEU A 30 3.31 -0.88 2.67
CA LEU A 30 4.30 0.18 2.48
C LEU A 30 5.24 -0.19 1.34
N GLY A 31 5.45 0.73 0.40
CA GLY A 31 6.28 0.47 -0.78
C GLY A 31 5.53 -0.10 -1.99
N ASP A 32 4.22 -0.37 -1.90
CA ASP A 32 3.34 -0.71 -3.04
C ASP A 32 3.02 0.58 -3.83
N PHE A 33 3.90 0.93 -4.76
CA PHE A 33 3.87 2.21 -5.48
C PHE A 33 3.04 2.16 -6.76
N ASP A 34 2.76 0.99 -7.30
CA ASP A 34 1.83 0.83 -8.43
C ASP A 34 0.41 0.36 -8.03
N ALA A 35 0.21 0.10 -6.74
CA ALA A 35 -1.06 -0.20 -6.08
C ALA A 35 -1.69 -1.55 -6.45
N ASP A 36 -0.88 -2.51 -6.92
CA ASP A 36 -1.34 -3.83 -7.34
C ASP A 36 -1.54 -4.83 -6.18
N GLY A 37 -1.04 -4.48 -4.99
CA GLY A 37 -1.25 -5.24 -3.76
C GLY A 37 -0.05 -6.08 -3.31
N ASP A 38 1.09 -5.98 -3.98
CA ASP A 38 2.36 -6.48 -3.45
C ASP A 38 3.47 -5.43 -3.43
N VAL A 39 4.68 -5.88 -3.07
CA VAL A 39 5.87 -5.02 -3.01
C VAL A 39 6.97 -5.80 -3.69
N ASP A 40 7.32 -5.41 -4.91
CA ASP A 40 8.19 -6.24 -5.73
C ASP A 40 9.29 -5.45 -6.47
N GLN A 41 9.76 -5.97 -7.60
CA GLN A 41 10.82 -5.33 -8.38
C GLN A 41 10.32 -4.15 -9.23
N GLU A 42 9.04 -4.09 -9.61
CA GLU A 42 8.45 -2.94 -10.29
C GLU A 42 8.39 -1.74 -9.33
N ASP A 43 7.98 -1.99 -8.09
CA ASP A 43 8.01 -1.00 -7.01
C ASP A 43 9.44 -0.57 -6.65
N PHE A 44 10.38 -1.52 -6.60
CA PHE A 44 11.77 -1.18 -6.34
C PHE A 44 12.34 -0.26 -7.43
N GLY A 45 11.90 -0.40 -8.69
CA GLY A 45 12.27 0.52 -9.76
C GLY A 45 11.82 1.97 -9.48
N ARG A 46 10.67 2.15 -8.82
CA ARG A 46 10.15 3.47 -8.41
C ARG A 46 10.92 4.01 -7.20
N LEU A 47 11.17 3.17 -6.18
CA LEU A 47 12.03 3.54 -5.05
C LEU A 47 13.42 3.97 -5.52
N GLN A 48 14.04 3.17 -6.39
CA GLN A 48 15.38 3.40 -6.90
C GLN A 48 15.50 4.74 -7.63
N ALA A 49 14.47 5.16 -8.36
CA ALA A 49 14.46 6.45 -9.05
C ALA A 49 14.47 7.64 -8.07
N CYS A 50 14.06 7.42 -6.82
CA CYS A 50 13.96 8.45 -5.79
C CYS A 50 15.15 8.52 -4.84
N LEU A 51 16.04 7.52 -4.83
CA LEU A 51 17.20 7.48 -3.95
C LEU A 51 18.07 8.75 -4.10
N SER A 52 18.08 9.58 -3.06
CA SER A 52 18.88 10.80 -2.94
C SER A 52 20.10 10.62 -2.02
N GLY A 53 19.98 9.70 -1.06
CA GLY A 53 20.98 9.43 -0.04
C GLY A 53 20.79 10.27 1.23
N SER A 54 21.38 9.80 2.33
CA SER A 54 21.18 10.36 3.67
C SER A 54 21.51 11.85 3.78
N GLY A 55 20.55 12.61 4.30
CA GLY A 55 20.57 14.06 4.47
C GLY A 55 20.36 14.85 3.17
N ALA A 56 20.07 14.20 2.04
CA ALA A 56 19.82 14.86 0.77
C ALA A 56 18.33 14.93 0.48
N PHE A 57 17.81 16.15 0.29
CA PHE A 57 16.43 16.35 -0.13
C PHE A 57 16.16 15.62 -1.46
N PRO A 58 15.18 14.72 -1.51
CA PRO A 58 14.82 13.99 -2.71
C PRO A 58 14.12 14.92 -3.71
N ASP A 59 13.89 14.42 -4.92
CA ASP A 59 13.01 15.12 -5.86
C ASP A 59 11.64 15.39 -5.19
N PRO A 60 11.02 16.57 -5.37
CA PRO A 60 9.71 16.86 -4.77
C PRO A 60 8.62 15.82 -5.05
N ASP A 61 8.70 15.12 -6.18
CA ASP A 61 7.74 14.08 -6.55
C ASP A 61 8.02 12.74 -5.83
N CYS A 62 9.12 12.62 -5.09
CA CYS A 62 9.54 11.42 -4.38
C CYS A 62 9.08 11.32 -2.92
N GLY A 63 8.20 12.21 -2.47
CA GLY A 63 7.72 12.19 -1.07
C GLY A 63 6.98 10.91 -0.66
N ALA A 64 6.51 10.09 -1.62
CA ALA A 64 5.95 8.77 -1.32
C ALA A 64 7.01 7.70 -1.03
N ALA A 65 8.25 7.90 -1.51
CA ALA A 65 9.36 6.97 -1.38
C ALA A 65 10.13 7.11 -0.07
N ASP A 66 9.87 8.16 0.71
CA ASP A 66 10.27 8.33 2.12
C ASP A 66 9.34 7.44 2.98
N LEU A 67 9.77 6.20 3.19
CA LEU A 67 9.02 5.14 3.86
C LEU A 67 9.26 5.12 5.37
N ASP A 68 10.39 5.64 5.85
CA ASP A 68 10.69 5.72 7.29
C ASP A 68 10.32 7.08 7.93
N GLY A 69 10.06 8.10 7.11
CA GLY A 69 9.51 9.39 7.49
C GLY A 69 10.55 10.40 7.98
N ASP A 70 11.83 10.23 7.64
CA ASP A 70 12.92 11.07 8.12
C ASP A 70 13.22 12.30 7.21
N GLY A 71 12.59 12.35 6.03
CA GLY A 71 12.64 13.49 5.11
C GLY A 71 13.64 13.36 3.96
N ASP A 72 14.30 12.20 3.81
CA ASP A 72 15.05 11.85 2.61
C ASP A 72 14.63 10.48 2.03
N VAL A 73 15.33 10.04 0.98
CA VAL A 73 15.10 8.71 0.38
C VAL A 73 16.44 8.01 0.27
N ASP A 74 16.71 7.10 1.19
CA ASP A 74 18.01 6.47 1.38
C ASP A 74 17.97 4.97 1.72
N GLN A 75 19.01 4.47 2.38
CA GLN A 75 19.12 3.06 2.76
C GLN A 75 18.08 2.64 3.81
N SER A 76 17.63 3.57 4.66
CA SER A 76 16.64 3.32 5.70
C SER A 76 15.27 3.02 5.08
N ASP A 77 14.91 3.72 4.00
CA ASP A 77 13.70 3.41 3.20
C ASP A 77 13.80 2.07 2.50
N VAL A 78 14.98 1.74 1.98
CA VAL A 78 15.23 0.42 1.39
C VAL A 78 15.07 -0.68 2.44
N ASP A 79 15.43 -0.44 3.70
CA ASP A 79 15.22 -1.41 4.78
C ASP A 79 13.73 -1.59 5.12
N VAL A 80 12.93 -0.52 5.09
CA VAL A 80 11.46 -0.60 5.19
C VAL A 80 10.87 -1.35 4.00
N PHE A 81 11.28 -1.02 2.79
CA PHE A 81 10.84 -1.66 1.56
C PHE A 81 11.08 -3.18 1.59
N ARG A 82 12.30 -3.58 1.97
CA ARG A 82 12.71 -4.99 2.04
C ARG A 82 11.97 -5.77 3.12
N ALA A 83 11.41 -5.11 4.13
CA ALA A 83 10.56 -5.77 5.12
C ALA A 83 9.22 -6.22 4.52
N CYS A 84 8.74 -5.53 3.49
CA CYS A 84 7.50 -5.85 2.78
C CYS A 84 7.73 -6.68 1.51
N MET A 85 8.94 -6.62 0.92
CA MET A 85 9.24 -7.20 -0.38
C MET A 85 8.87 -8.68 -0.48
N SER A 86 8.11 -8.99 -1.52
CA SER A 86 7.71 -10.33 -1.95
C SER A 86 8.14 -10.55 -3.42
N GLY A 87 7.50 -11.49 -4.11
CA GLY A 87 7.66 -11.65 -5.55
C GLY A 87 6.43 -11.10 -6.28
N ALA A 88 6.56 -10.85 -7.57
CA ALA A 88 5.44 -10.39 -8.39
C ALA A 88 4.20 -11.28 -8.26
N ASN A 89 3.05 -10.64 -8.09
CA ASN A 89 1.75 -11.22 -7.80
C ASN A 89 1.71 -12.07 -6.51
N ILE A 90 2.58 -11.80 -5.53
CA ILE A 90 2.58 -12.44 -4.21
C ILE A 90 2.29 -11.38 -3.17
N LEU A 91 1.07 -11.38 -2.62
CA LEU A 91 0.64 -10.46 -1.55
C LEU A 91 1.75 -10.23 -0.52
N ALA A 92 2.14 -8.96 -0.36
CA ALA A 92 3.18 -8.58 0.57
C ALA A 92 2.79 -8.94 2.02
N GLY A 93 3.80 -9.28 2.80
CA GLY A 93 3.65 -9.71 4.20
C GLY A 93 4.03 -8.61 5.18
N CYS A 94 3.41 -7.43 5.05
CA CYS A 94 3.47 -6.31 5.99
C CYS A 94 2.12 -5.56 5.93
#